data_AF-A0A520PV42-F1
#
_entry.id   AF-A0A520PV42-F1
#
_cell.length_a   1.000
_cell.length_b   1.000
_cell.length_c   1.000
_cell.angle_alpha   90.00
_cell.angle_beta   90.00
_cell.angle_gamma   90.00
#
_symmetry.space_group_name_H-M   'P 1'
#
loop_
_entity.id
_entity.type
_entity.pdbx_description
1 polymer ?
#
loop_
_entity_poly.entity_id
_entity_poly.type
_entity_poly.pdbx_seq_one_letter_code
_entity_poly.pdbx_strand_id
1 'polypeptide(L)'
;MTMNNQFVKTKTRKQINNLDILPTFDRSLVNYKKYNKQVGHAGVKESMAIQATRGCPYRCFYCDVYKTTVHHFRRSVDSIYEEVKMIADMGVKRIEFIDDIFNVKKKDFVEFFKRVSRDKLGVSFFFPTALKGDLLDKESIDAMMEGGAVGINVSLESASPRMQKVMRKNLNIQKFKDNMEYICKKYPEAVTGLNTMHGFPTETEEEAMMTLNFILSLKWIHFPYSHIVRIFPGTDLEKFALNHGVARKAINESIDRSYHQVTPTLPFKKEFTVMYRVRFLTEYILNKERLLKVLPFQMKHFTQEELDQRYSSYFPYKVKGVKDVLKLAGIKENELKIDCLKNEAIEIKDLNNKILSKFPKKKDNSDAFKILLINVSTPFASDRGISEYDVLEPPLGLIALQTYLNREFGEKIKGKIIKSSVDFDSYDELDDIIKKFDPDVIGASVMTFHKDFFKNIVKSIREKGYQKTIIAGGPHPTTSYEEVLKDKNVDICVIGEGEITLKEIVDKLIMNNGLKLDVIQLNSIDGIVYNKSNHAINSPKKDSISRQIEISL
;
A
#
# COMPACT_ATOMS: atom_id res chain seq x y z
N MET A 1 38.28 9.04 10.99
CA MET A 1 36.85 8.82 10.68
C MET A 1 36.15 10.17 10.61
N THR A 2 36.01 10.74 9.43
CA THR A 2 35.34 12.03 9.20
C THR A 2 33.84 11.80 8.99
N MET A 3 33.00 12.23 9.94
CA MET A 3 31.55 12.35 9.73
C MET A 3 31.31 13.48 8.71
N ASN A 4 31.06 13.14 7.45
CA ASN A 4 30.61 14.08 6.44
C ASN A 4 29.14 14.48 6.75
N ASN A 5 28.96 15.56 7.51
CA ASN A 5 27.67 16.03 8.04
C ASN A 5 26.85 16.82 6.98
N GLN A 6 26.66 16.24 5.79
CA GLN A 6 26.00 16.89 4.65
C GLN A 6 24.46 16.93 4.78
N PHE A 7 23.87 15.90 5.39
CA PHE A 7 22.42 15.80 5.60
C PHE A 7 22.04 16.26 7.01
N VAL A 8 21.03 17.11 7.10
CA VAL A 8 20.47 17.57 8.38
C VAL A 8 19.13 16.90 8.57
N LYS A 9 19.01 16.13 9.66
CA LYS A 9 17.76 15.52 10.10
C LYS A 9 17.21 16.34 11.26
N THR A 10 15.98 16.84 11.12
CA THR A 10 15.31 17.59 12.18
C THR A 10 14.73 16.66 13.23
N LYS A 11 14.18 17.23 14.30
CA LYS A 11 13.52 16.47 15.35
C LYS A 11 12.41 15.61 14.76
N THR A 12 12.26 14.40 15.28
CA THR A 12 11.25 13.45 14.77
C THR A 12 9.83 13.94 15.09
N ARG A 13 8.96 13.94 14.07
CA ARG A 13 7.54 14.21 14.22
C ARG A 13 6.89 13.12 15.06
N LYS A 14 6.14 13.51 16.10
CA LYS A 14 5.37 12.56 16.91
C LYS A 14 4.23 11.96 16.08
N GLN A 15 4.08 10.63 16.15
CA GLN A 15 2.97 9.91 15.52
C GLN A 15 1.62 10.43 16.04
N ILE A 16 0.65 10.62 15.15
CA ILE A 16 -0.70 11.07 15.52
C ILE A 16 -1.40 9.92 16.24
N ASN A 17 -1.76 10.15 17.51
CA ASN A 17 -2.36 9.12 18.36
C ASN A 17 -3.89 9.11 18.31
N ASN A 18 -4.52 10.27 18.16
CA ASN A 18 -5.95 10.39 17.91
C ASN A 18 -6.19 10.59 16.42
N LEU A 19 -6.55 9.54 15.70
CA LEU A 19 -6.78 9.59 14.26
C LEU A 19 -8.10 10.28 13.89
N ASP A 20 -9.04 10.44 14.83
CA ASP A 20 -10.33 11.09 14.56
C ASP A 20 -10.22 12.61 14.38
N ILE A 21 -9.06 13.19 14.72
CA ILE A 21 -8.79 14.61 14.42
C ILE A 21 -8.52 14.84 12.94
N LEU A 22 -8.27 13.79 12.16
CA LEU A 22 -7.98 13.90 10.73
C LEU A 22 -9.28 14.01 9.93
N PRO A 23 -9.29 14.80 8.85
CA PRO A 23 -10.50 14.95 8.05
C PRO A 23 -10.82 13.66 7.29
N THR A 24 -12.11 13.41 7.06
CA THR A 24 -12.57 12.37 6.13
C THR A 24 -11.97 12.62 4.75
N PHE A 25 -11.43 11.58 4.12
CA PHE A 25 -10.75 11.69 2.82
C PHE A 25 -11.67 12.26 1.75
N ASP A 26 -11.25 13.37 1.15
CA ASP A 26 -11.97 14.01 0.04
C ASP A 26 -11.85 13.15 -1.22
N ARG A 27 -12.89 12.35 -1.46
CA ARG A 27 -12.96 11.40 -2.58
C ARG A 27 -13.04 12.11 -3.94
N SER A 28 -13.28 13.43 -3.98
CA SER A 28 -13.34 14.19 -5.23
C SER A 28 -11.96 14.55 -5.80
N LEU A 29 -10.89 14.37 -5.02
CA LEU A 29 -9.52 14.74 -5.40
C LEU A 29 -8.93 13.90 -6.53
N VAL A 30 -9.55 12.75 -6.84
CA VAL A 30 -9.12 11.84 -7.91
C VAL A 30 -10.33 11.30 -8.68
N ASN A 31 -10.11 10.83 -9.90
CA ASN A 31 -11.16 10.22 -10.70
C ASN A 31 -11.17 8.69 -10.55
N TYR A 32 -12.04 8.17 -9.67
CA TYR A 32 -12.17 6.74 -9.38
C TYR A 32 -12.39 5.87 -10.63
N LYS A 33 -13.10 6.38 -11.66
CA LYS A 33 -13.32 5.65 -12.91
C LYS A 33 -12.01 5.29 -13.63
N LYS A 34 -10.95 6.08 -13.46
CA LYS A 34 -9.64 5.76 -14.06
C LYS A 34 -8.99 4.54 -13.40
N TYR A 35 -9.13 4.41 -12.08
CA TYR A 35 -8.53 3.33 -11.28
C TYR A 35 -9.34 2.03 -11.42
N ASN A 36 -10.67 2.12 -11.47
CA ASN A 36 -11.56 0.95 -11.57
C ASN A 36 -11.47 0.22 -12.93
N LYS A 37 -10.64 0.69 -13.87
CA LYS A 37 -10.36 -0.02 -15.13
C LYS A 37 -9.60 -1.31 -14.91
N GLN A 38 -8.77 -1.37 -13.86
CA GLN A 38 -7.95 -2.53 -13.51
C GLN A 38 -8.43 -3.13 -12.19
N VAL A 39 -8.00 -4.36 -11.92
CA VAL A 39 -8.23 -5.02 -10.64
C VAL A 39 -7.30 -4.41 -9.59
N GLY A 40 -7.88 -3.93 -8.49
CA GLY A 40 -7.16 -3.27 -7.39
C GLY A 40 -6.47 -4.24 -6.42
N HIS A 41 -5.90 -3.70 -5.34
CA HIS A 41 -5.08 -4.43 -4.36
C HIS A 41 -5.85 -5.56 -3.66
N ALA A 42 -7.11 -5.31 -3.27
CA ALA A 42 -8.00 -6.35 -2.77
C ALA A 42 -8.33 -7.45 -3.78
N GLY A 43 -7.84 -7.39 -5.02
CA GLY A 43 -8.15 -8.33 -6.09
C GLY A 43 -9.61 -8.23 -6.53
N VAL A 44 -10.15 -7.00 -6.53
CA VAL A 44 -11.50 -6.63 -6.96
C VAL A 44 -11.47 -5.28 -7.69
N LYS A 45 -12.47 -5.04 -8.54
CA LYS A 45 -12.80 -3.75 -9.18
C LYS A 45 -13.92 -3.06 -8.42
N GLU A 46 -14.11 -1.77 -8.72
CA GLU A 46 -15.19 -0.94 -8.18
C GLU A 46 -15.20 -0.91 -6.63
N SER A 47 -14.02 -0.96 -6.00
CA SER A 47 -13.84 -0.84 -4.56
C SER A 47 -13.43 0.57 -4.13
N MET A 48 -13.68 0.91 -2.87
CA MET A 48 -13.05 2.05 -2.21
C MET A 48 -12.27 1.62 -0.99
N ALA A 49 -10.99 2.03 -0.94
CA ALA A 49 -10.12 1.82 0.20
C ALA A 49 -10.44 2.77 1.36
N ILE A 50 -10.40 2.22 2.58
CA ILE A 50 -10.45 2.94 3.84
C ILE A 50 -9.29 2.51 4.74
N GLN A 51 -8.90 3.40 5.64
CA GLN A 51 -7.90 3.15 6.67
C GLN A 51 -8.54 3.40 8.05
N ALA A 52 -8.64 2.35 8.85
CA ALA A 52 -9.18 2.44 10.21
C ALA A 52 -8.09 2.61 11.29
N THR A 53 -6.89 2.15 10.99
CA THR A 53 -5.73 2.11 11.89
C THR A 53 -4.46 2.53 11.18
N ARG A 54 -3.48 2.98 11.96
CA ARG A 54 -2.12 3.26 11.50
C ARG A 54 -1.12 2.50 12.36
N GLY A 55 -0.20 1.80 11.69
CA GLY A 55 0.88 1.05 12.31
C GLY A 55 0.48 -0.33 12.79
N CYS A 56 1.45 -1.03 13.37
CA CYS A 56 1.31 -2.41 13.84
C CYS A 56 2.05 -2.55 15.18
N PRO A 57 1.45 -3.16 16.22
CA PRO A 57 2.10 -3.30 17.52
C PRO A 57 3.15 -4.42 17.53
N TYR A 58 3.23 -5.21 16.47
CA TYR A 58 4.14 -6.33 16.32
C TYR A 58 5.47 -5.90 15.69
N ARG A 59 6.55 -6.59 16.04
CA ARG A 59 7.92 -6.29 15.58
C ARG A 59 8.51 -7.44 14.77
N CYS A 60 7.71 -7.96 13.85
CA CYS A 60 8.17 -8.92 12.85
C CYS A 60 9.33 -8.32 12.07
N PHE A 61 10.53 -8.89 12.21
CA PHE A 61 11.76 -8.23 11.74
C PHE A 61 11.98 -8.27 10.21
N TYR A 62 11.10 -8.98 9.49
CA TYR A 62 11.00 -8.97 8.03
C TYR A 62 10.10 -7.86 7.49
N CYS A 63 9.28 -7.23 8.34
CA CYS A 63 8.33 -6.20 7.97
C CYS A 63 8.97 -4.81 8.05
N ASP A 64 8.52 -3.84 7.27
CA ASP A 64 9.00 -2.45 7.29
C ASP A 64 8.12 -1.51 8.14
N VAL A 65 6.87 -1.92 8.42
CA VAL A 65 5.87 -1.13 9.17
C VAL A 65 6.41 -0.63 10.52
N TYR A 66 7.14 -1.44 11.27
CA TYR A 66 7.68 -1.03 12.58
C TYR A 66 8.69 0.12 12.50
N LYS A 67 9.22 0.41 11.31
CA LYS A 67 10.12 1.55 11.05
C LYS A 67 9.38 2.79 10.59
N THR A 68 8.22 2.63 9.95
CA THR A 68 7.44 3.75 9.41
C THR A 68 6.38 4.25 10.40
N THR A 69 5.78 3.34 11.17
CA THR A 69 4.69 3.61 12.11
C THR A 69 4.84 2.74 13.36
N VAL A 70 5.45 3.32 14.39
CA VAL A 70 5.94 2.57 15.57
C VAL A 70 4.81 2.10 16.49
N HIS A 71 3.73 2.88 16.58
CA HIS A 71 2.58 2.59 17.44
C HIS A 71 1.36 2.23 16.62
N HIS A 72 0.50 1.39 17.19
CA HIS A 72 -0.82 1.08 16.62
C HIS A 72 -1.85 2.03 17.21
N PHE A 73 -2.44 2.86 16.34
CA PHE A 73 -3.55 3.73 16.71
C PHE A 73 -4.76 3.43 15.82
N ARG A 74 -5.95 3.58 16.39
CA ARG A 74 -7.24 3.28 15.75
C ARG A 74 -8.12 4.52 15.80
N ARG A 75 -8.87 4.76 14.74
CA ARG A 75 -10.05 5.64 14.74
C ARG A 75 -11.15 5.06 15.65
N SER A 76 -12.07 5.90 16.11
CA SER A 76 -13.27 5.40 16.79
C SER A 76 -14.11 4.53 15.84
N VAL A 77 -14.92 3.64 16.44
CA VAL A 77 -15.90 2.86 15.67
C VAL A 77 -16.87 3.78 14.93
N ASP A 78 -17.29 4.88 15.56
CA ASP A 78 -18.16 5.89 14.95
C ASP A 78 -17.53 6.49 13.69
N SER A 79 -16.29 6.96 13.80
CA SER A 79 -15.54 7.55 12.67
C SER A 79 -15.43 6.59 11.48
N ILE A 80 -15.11 5.32 11.73
CA ILE A 80 -14.99 4.30 10.67
C ILE A 80 -16.37 3.99 10.07
N TYR A 81 -17.38 3.79 10.92
CA TYR A 81 -18.73 3.46 10.49
C TYR A 81 -19.34 4.57 9.64
N GLU A 82 -19.22 5.84 10.04
CA GLU A 82 -19.78 6.96 9.29
C GLU A 82 -19.14 7.11 7.91
N GLU A 83 -17.83 6.86 7.78
CA GLU A 83 -17.17 6.83 6.47
C GLU A 83 -17.67 5.66 5.60
N VAL A 84 -17.79 4.45 6.18
CA VAL A 84 -18.33 3.28 5.48
C VAL A 84 -19.76 3.52 5.02
N LYS A 85 -20.59 4.11 5.88
CA LYS A 85 -21.97 4.49 5.55
C LYS A 85 -22.01 5.53 4.44
N MET A 86 -21.18 6.58 4.50
CA MET A 86 -21.08 7.57 3.42
C MET A 86 -20.68 6.93 2.09
N ILE A 87 -19.74 5.98 2.10
CA ILE A 87 -19.32 5.23 0.90
C ILE A 87 -20.46 4.35 0.37
N ALA A 88 -21.17 3.64 1.25
CA ALA A 88 -22.34 2.84 0.91
C ALA A 88 -23.47 3.71 0.32
N ASP A 89 -23.72 4.90 0.89
CA ASP A 89 -24.71 5.87 0.42
C ASP A 89 -24.39 6.40 -1.00
N MET A 90 -23.12 6.34 -1.45
CA MET A 90 -22.72 6.61 -2.84
C MET A 90 -23.00 5.42 -3.79
N GLY A 91 -23.51 4.31 -3.26
CA GLY A 91 -23.82 3.08 -3.99
C GLY A 91 -22.62 2.15 -4.20
N VAL A 92 -21.47 2.44 -3.57
CA VAL A 92 -20.30 1.56 -3.58
C VAL A 92 -20.63 0.30 -2.81
N LYS A 93 -20.41 -0.87 -3.41
CA LYS A 93 -20.75 -2.18 -2.82
C LYS A 93 -19.55 -2.91 -2.22
N ARG A 94 -18.33 -2.45 -2.49
CA ARG A 94 -17.09 -3.13 -2.11
C ARG A 94 -16.15 -2.15 -1.41
N ILE A 95 -15.71 -2.51 -0.21
CA ILE A 95 -14.82 -1.68 0.61
C ILE A 95 -13.63 -2.52 1.04
N GLU A 96 -12.43 -1.98 0.90
CA GLU A 96 -11.20 -2.63 1.34
C GLU A 96 -10.55 -1.88 2.51
N PHE A 97 -10.11 -2.63 3.52
CA PHE A 97 -9.31 -2.11 4.62
C PHE A 97 -7.83 -2.29 4.27
N ILE A 98 -7.12 -1.18 4.10
CA ILE A 98 -5.69 -1.17 3.76
C ILE A 98 -4.78 -1.07 4.99
N ASP A 99 -5.36 -1.26 6.17
CA ASP A 99 -4.70 -1.26 7.47
C ASP A 99 -3.55 -2.27 7.56
N ASP A 100 -2.45 -1.93 8.23
CA ASP A 100 -1.37 -2.90 8.50
C ASP A 100 -1.88 -4.09 9.32
N ILE A 101 -2.81 -3.84 10.25
CA ILE A 101 -3.50 -4.85 11.05
C ILE A 101 -4.77 -4.29 11.71
N PHE A 102 -5.93 -4.56 11.09
CA PHE A 102 -7.21 -4.00 11.55
C PHE A 102 -7.75 -4.65 12.85
N ASN A 103 -7.47 -5.94 13.08
CA ASN A 103 -8.13 -6.77 14.11
C ASN A 103 -7.43 -6.82 15.48
N VAL A 104 -6.56 -5.85 15.81
CA VAL A 104 -5.85 -5.81 17.11
C VAL A 104 -6.80 -5.62 18.29
N LYS A 105 -7.68 -4.61 18.22
CA LYS A 105 -8.61 -4.27 19.31
C LYS A 105 -9.95 -4.98 19.09
N LYS A 106 -10.03 -6.23 19.56
CA LYS A 106 -11.20 -7.13 19.36
C LYS A 106 -12.54 -6.44 19.64
N LYS A 107 -12.68 -5.74 20.78
CA LYS A 107 -13.95 -5.09 21.17
C LYS A 107 -14.48 -4.15 20.07
N ASP A 108 -13.61 -3.28 19.56
CA ASP A 108 -13.98 -2.28 18.55
C ASP A 108 -14.15 -2.90 17.17
N PHE A 109 -13.40 -3.97 16.86
CA PHE A 109 -13.56 -4.76 15.65
C PHE A 109 -14.94 -5.43 15.59
N VAL A 110 -15.34 -6.10 16.68
CA VAL A 110 -16.66 -6.74 16.81
C VAL A 110 -17.78 -5.71 16.76
N GLU A 111 -17.65 -4.61 17.52
CA GLU A 111 -18.67 -3.56 17.57
C GLU A 111 -18.92 -2.93 16.19
N PHE A 112 -17.85 -2.66 15.44
CA PHE A 112 -17.97 -2.15 14.08
C PHE A 112 -18.83 -3.06 13.19
N PHE A 113 -18.53 -4.36 13.14
CA PHE A 113 -19.28 -5.27 12.27
C PHE A 113 -20.70 -5.54 12.77
N LYS A 114 -20.93 -5.59 14.09
CA LYS A 114 -22.29 -5.66 14.65
C LYS A 114 -23.13 -4.46 14.20
N ARG A 115 -22.55 -3.26 14.19
CA ARG A 115 -23.22 -2.05 13.71
C ARG A 115 -23.53 -2.12 12.21
N VAL A 116 -22.56 -2.54 11.39
CA VAL A 116 -22.77 -2.71 9.94
C VAL A 116 -23.86 -3.74 9.64
N SER A 117 -23.85 -4.86 10.36
CA SER A 117 -24.86 -5.93 10.21
C SER A 117 -26.26 -5.45 10.60
N ARG A 118 -26.37 -4.76 11.74
CA ARG A 118 -27.64 -4.16 12.22
C ARG A 118 -28.26 -3.23 11.19
N ASP A 119 -27.43 -2.36 10.61
CA ASP A 119 -27.90 -1.30 9.70
C ASP A 119 -27.95 -1.77 8.24
N LYS A 120 -27.54 -3.03 7.96
CA LYS A 120 -27.63 -3.70 6.66
C LYS A 120 -27.11 -2.85 5.50
N LEU A 121 -25.90 -2.30 5.65
CA LEU A 121 -25.31 -1.36 4.68
C LEU A 121 -25.11 -1.95 3.27
N GLY A 122 -25.23 -3.27 3.09
CA GLY A 122 -25.21 -3.91 1.78
C GLY A 122 -23.84 -3.86 1.09
N VAL A 123 -22.77 -3.74 1.88
CA VAL A 123 -21.38 -3.70 1.40
C VAL A 123 -20.65 -5.00 1.70
N SER A 124 -19.69 -5.34 0.84
CA SER A 124 -18.76 -6.44 1.02
C SER A 124 -17.38 -5.91 1.43
N PHE A 125 -16.80 -6.51 2.47
CA PHE A 125 -15.48 -6.11 2.98
C PHE A 125 -14.35 -7.05 2.53
N PHE A 126 -13.20 -6.44 2.25
CA PHE A 126 -11.98 -7.11 1.82
C PHE A 126 -10.78 -6.64 2.67
N PHE A 127 -9.88 -7.57 3.01
CA PHE A 127 -8.67 -7.30 3.81
C PHE A 127 -7.39 -7.67 3.03
N PRO A 128 -6.99 -6.90 2.00
CA PRO A 128 -5.82 -7.21 1.17
C PRO A 128 -4.53 -7.43 1.97
N THR A 129 -4.28 -6.57 2.96
CA THR A 129 -3.09 -6.54 3.83
C THR A 129 -3.09 -7.60 4.94
N ALA A 130 -4.13 -8.43 4.97
CA ALA A 130 -4.36 -9.54 5.88
C ALA A 130 -4.63 -9.16 7.35
N LEU A 131 -5.43 -10.02 7.99
CA LEU A 131 -5.67 -10.02 9.42
C LEU A 131 -4.67 -10.94 10.12
N LYS A 132 -4.38 -10.68 11.39
CA LYS A 132 -3.61 -11.63 12.21
C LYS A 132 -4.56 -12.73 12.70
N GLY A 133 -4.46 -13.92 12.11
CA GLY A 133 -5.47 -14.97 12.25
C GLY A 133 -5.61 -15.59 13.64
N ASP A 134 -4.58 -15.58 14.48
CA ASP A 134 -4.65 -16.05 15.88
C ASP A 134 -5.20 -15.00 16.85
N LEU A 135 -5.40 -13.75 16.43
CA LEU A 135 -6.16 -12.76 17.19
C LEU A 135 -7.66 -12.94 17.06
N LEU A 136 -8.10 -13.61 15.99
CA LEU A 136 -9.51 -13.96 15.80
C LEU A 136 -9.94 -15.01 16.83
N ASP A 137 -11.25 -15.10 16.98
CA ASP A 137 -11.98 -16.14 17.69
C ASP A 137 -13.40 -16.25 17.08
N LYS A 138 -14.20 -17.20 17.56
CA LYS A 138 -15.54 -17.44 17.01
C LYS A 138 -16.42 -16.19 17.01
N GLU A 139 -16.39 -15.39 18.08
CA GLU A 139 -17.18 -14.16 18.18
C GLU A 139 -16.77 -13.12 17.14
N SER A 140 -15.47 -12.85 17.01
CA SER A 140 -14.96 -11.89 16.02
C SER A 140 -15.13 -12.37 14.58
N ILE A 141 -15.00 -13.67 14.33
CA ILE A 141 -15.29 -14.27 13.03
C ILE A 141 -16.77 -14.13 12.70
N ASP A 142 -17.66 -14.53 13.60
CA ASP A 142 -19.11 -14.46 13.39
C ASP A 142 -19.56 -13.03 13.13
N ALA A 143 -19.14 -12.07 13.97
CA ALA A 143 -19.45 -10.67 13.77
C ALA A 143 -18.95 -10.17 12.40
N MET A 144 -17.70 -10.45 12.04
CA MET A 144 -17.12 -10.03 10.76
C MET A 144 -17.87 -10.61 9.55
N MET A 145 -18.25 -11.88 9.61
CA MET A 145 -18.99 -12.54 8.53
C MET A 145 -20.42 -12.01 8.40
N GLU A 146 -21.15 -11.91 9.52
CA GLU A 146 -22.49 -11.33 9.56
C GLU A 146 -22.51 -9.84 9.17
N GLY A 147 -21.38 -9.15 9.37
CA GLY A 147 -21.17 -7.78 8.94
C GLY A 147 -20.80 -7.62 7.45
N GLY A 148 -20.69 -8.71 6.68
CA GLY A 148 -20.49 -8.65 5.23
C GLY A 148 -19.04 -8.83 4.75
N ALA A 149 -18.14 -9.38 5.56
CA ALA A 149 -16.81 -9.73 5.06
C ALA A 149 -16.88 -10.85 4.01
N VAL A 150 -16.14 -10.67 2.92
CA VAL A 150 -16.03 -11.64 1.82
C VAL A 150 -14.58 -12.04 1.60
N GLY A 151 -13.69 -11.07 1.36
CA GLY A 151 -12.27 -11.34 1.11
C GLY A 151 -11.46 -11.32 2.40
N ILE A 152 -11.08 -12.50 2.91
CA ILE A 152 -10.38 -12.63 4.19
C ILE A 152 -8.99 -13.19 3.96
N ASN A 153 -7.99 -12.32 3.94
CA ASN A 153 -6.61 -12.77 3.96
C ASN A 153 -6.11 -12.89 5.40
N VAL A 154 -5.37 -13.95 5.68
CA VAL A 154 -4.61 -14.12 6.92
C VAL A 154 -3.18 -14.54 6.61
N SER A 155 -2.24 -14.21 7.49
CA SER A 155 -0.82 -14.51 7.24
C SER A 155 -0.21 -15.37 8.34
N LEU A 156 0.26 -16.56 7.95
CA LEU A 156 0.96 -17.53 8.79
C LEU A 156 2.48 -17.35 8.72
N GLU A 157 2.99 -17.06 7.52
CA GLU A 157 4.39 -17.10 7.11
C GLU A 157 5.03 -18.49 7.18
N SER A 158 5.15 -19.10 8.38
CA SER A 158 5.75 -20.42 8.55
C SER A 158 5.00 -21.23 9.61
N ALA A 159 4.86 -22.54 9.40
CA ALA A 159 4.33 -23.44 10.41
C ALA A 159 5.41 -23.99 11.36
N SER A 160 6.69 -23.62 11.20
CA SER A 160 7.74 -24.01 12.16
C SER A 160 7.65 -23.14 13.43
N PRO A 161 7.53 -23.75 14.64
CA PRO A 161 7.60 -23.01 15.89
C PRO A 161 8.92 -22.26 16.08
N ARG A 162 10.04 -22.80 15.57
CA ARG A 162 11.33 -22.10 15.61
C ARG A 162 11.31 -20.88 14.70
N MET A 163 10.80 -21.02 13.47
CA MET A 163 10.72 -19.90 12.55
C MET A 163 9.77 -18.80 13.03
N GLN A 164 8.67 -19.13 13.70
CA GLN A 164 7.80 -18.14 14.36
C GLN A 164 8.55 -17.27 15.38
N LYS A 165 9.49 -17.86 16.13
CA LYS A 165 10.35 -17.14 17.08
C LYS A 165 11.41 -16.30 16.37
N VAL A 166 12.11 -16.87 15.39
CA VAL A 166 13.12 -16.16 14.58
C VAL A 166 12.51 -14.92 13.93
N MET A 167 11.33 -15.10 13.32
CA MET A 167 10.55 -14.04 12.69
C MET A 167 9.97 -13.01 13.64
N ARG A 168 9.94 -13.30 14.95
CA ARG A 168 9.27 -12.53 16.00
C ARG A 168 7.77 -12.34 15.77
N LYS A 169 7.16 -13.19 14.93
CA LYS A 169 5.71 -13.17 14.68
C LYS A 169 4.95 -13.88 15.81
N ASN A 170 5.56 -14.92 16.39
CA ASN A 170 5.06 -15.65 17.57
C ASN A 170 3.57 -15.98 17.49
N LEU A 171 3.12 -16.44 16.32
CA LEU A 171 1.72 -16.76 16.08
C LEU A 171 1.34 -18.08 16.77
N ASN A 172 0.17 -18.14 17.40
CA ASN A 172 -0.38 -19.41 17.90
C ASN A 172 -0.93 -20.22 16.73
N ILE A 173 -0.11 -21.14 16.21
CA ILE A 173 -0.39 -21.93 15.00
C ILE A 173 -1.65 -22.78 15.14
N GLN A 174 -1.88 -23.40 16.31
CA GLN A 174 -3.06 -24.24 16.52
C GLN A 174 -4.33 -23.39 16.52
N LYS A 175 -4.36 -22.29 17.28
CA LYS A 175 -5.50 -21.37 17.30
C LYS A 175 -5.79 -20.80 15.90
N PHE A 176 -4.75 -20.46 15.16
CA PHE A 176 -4.87 -20.01 13.78
C PHE A 176 -5.51 -21.09 12.89
N LYS A 177 -5.06 -22.34 12.99
CA LYS A 177 -5.65 -23.47 12.26
C LYS A 177 -7.13 -23.63 12.60
N ASP A 178 -7.47 -23.66 13.89
CA ASP A 178 -8.84 -23.82 14.36
C ASP A 178 -9.75 -22.71 13.83
N ASN A 179 -9.26 -21.47 13.82
CA ASN A 179 -9.99 -20.33 13.26
C ASN A 179 -10.22 -20.46 11.76
N MET A 180 -9.21 -20.90 10.99
CA MET A 180 -9.34 -21.09 9.55
C MET A 180 -10.31 -22.22 9.19
N GLU A 181 -10.24 -23.33 9.92
CA GLU A 181 -11.18 -24.45 9.75
C GLU A 181 -12.61 -24.02 10.13
N TYR A 182 -12.77 -23.21 11.18
CA TYR A 182 -14.07 -22.65 11.57
C TYR A 182 -14.66 -21.76 10.47
N ILE A 183 -13.87 -20.84 9.90
CA ILE A 183 -14.30 -19.96 8.80
C ILE A 183 -14.73 -20.81 7.60
N CYS A 184 -13.86 -21.70 7.11
CA CYS A 184 -14.14 -22.47 5.89
C CYS A 184 -15.30 -23.46 6.05
N LYS A 185 -15.59 -23.93 7.27
CA LYS A 185 -16.70 -24.84 7.56
C LYS A 185 -18.02 -24.11 7.72
N LYS A 186 -18.05 -23.02 8.49
CA LYS A 186 -19.30 -22.29 8.82
C LYS A 186 -19.70 -21.30 7.73
N TYR A 187 -18.71 -20.69 7.07
CA TYR A 187 -18.89 -19.61 6.09
C TYR A 187 -18.14 -19.93 4.78
N PRO A 188 -18.60 -20.92 3.99
CA PRO A 188 -17.95 -21.28 2.75
C PRO A 188 -17.94 -20.15 1.69
N GLU A 189 -18.79 -19.14 1.83
CA GLU A 189 -18.80 -17.91 1.04
C GLU A 189 -17.63 -16.96 1.35
N ALA A 190 -16.96 -17.15 2.49
CA ALA A 190 -15.77 -16.40 2.85
C ALA A 190 -14.61 -16.81 1.94
N VAL A 191 -14.22 -15.93 1.02
CA VAL A 191 -13.12 -16.18 0.11
C VAL A 191 -11.79 -15.94 0.82
N THR A 192 -11.27 -17.02 1.38
CA THR A 192 -10.10 -17.06 2.27
C THR A 192 -8.77 -17.10 1.54
N GLY A 193 -7.91 -16.12 1.81
CA GLY A 193 -6.51 -16.11 1.44
C GLY A 193 -5.60 -16.51 2.60
N LEU A 194 -4.55 -17.28 2.32
CA LEU A 194 -3.53 -17.67 3.30
C LEU A 194 -2.14 -17.31 2.79
N ASN A 195 -1.47 -16.35 3.43
CA ASN A 195 -0.09 -16.00 3.09
C ASN A 195 0.91 -16.84 3.89
N THR A 196 1.84 -17.48 3.19
CA THR A 196 3.03 -18.12 3.73
C THR A 196 4.29 -17.61 3.03
N MET A 197 5.43 -17.75 3.70
CA MET A 197 6.75 -17.37 3.21
C MET A 197 7.59 -18.64 3.05
N HIS A 198 8.37 -18.73 1.98
CA HIS A 198 9.26 -19.85 1.68
C HIS A 198 10.68 -19.36 1.43
N GLY A 199 11.65 -19.98 2.10
CA GLY A 199 13.05 -19.64 1.98
C GLY A 199 13.47 -18.46 2.84
N PHE A 200 12.94 -18.40 4.06
CA PHE A 200 13.43 -17.44 5.05
C PHE A 200 14.90 -17.79 5.40
N PRO A 201 15.82 -16.83 5.59
CA PRO A 201 17.19 -17.16 5.98
C PRO A 201 17.23 -18.08 7.20
N THR A 202 18.05 -19.13 7.17
CA THR A 202 18.15 -20.23 8.15
C THR A 202 16.98 -21.22 8.22
N GLU A 203 15.91 -21.07 7.44
CA GLU A 203 14.85 -22.07 7.35
C GLU A 203 15.43 -23.40 6.83
N THR A 204 15.04 -24.54 7.42
CA THR A 204 15.46 -25.88 6.96
C THR A 204 14.42 -26.50 6.02
N GLU A 205 14.83 -27.50 5.24
CA GLU A 205 13.91 -28.20 4.33
C GLU A 205 12.76 -28.86 5.11
N GLU A 206 13.02 -29.39 6.31
CA GLU A 206 11.97 -29.94 7.17
C GLU A 206 10.96 -28.87 7.60
N GLU A 207 11.41 -27.67 7.94
CA GLU A 207 10.54 -26.56 8.37
C GLU A 207 9.73 -25.97 7.23
N ALA A 208 10.32 -25.85 6.04
CA ALA A 208 9.57 -25.52 4.83
C ALA A 208 8.48 -26.58 4.60
N MET A 209 8.82 -27.87 4.74
CA MET A 209 7.85 -28.95 4.62
C MET A 209 6.77 -28.94 5.71
N MET A 210 7.06 -28.51 6.95
CA MET A 210 6.03 -28.26 7.96
C MET A 210 5.00 -27.26 7.47
N THR A 211 5.45 -26.17 6.82
CA THR A 211 4.57 -25.13 6.26
C THR A 211 3.73 -25.67 5.10
N LEU A 212 4.32 -26.44 4.18
CA LEU A 212 3.56 -27.08 3.11
C LEU A 212 2.52 -28.06 3.66
N ASN A 213 2.93 -28.96 4.55
CA ASN A 213 2.03 -29.93 5.17
C ASN A 213 0.90 -29.25 5.96
N PHE A 214 1.17 -28.10 6.59
CA PHE A 214 0.14 -27.29 7.22
C PHE A 214 -0.91 -26.82 6.20
N ILE A 215 -0.49 -26.25 5.07
CA ILE A 215 -1.38 -25.84 3.97
C ILE A 215 -2.21 -27.03 3.49
N LEU A 216 -1.55 -28.16 3.20
CA LEU A 216 -2.20 -29.38 2.72
C LEU A 216 -3.21 -29.95 3.73
N SER A 217 -3.02 -29.71 5.03
CA SER A 217 -3.94 -30.15 6.08
C SER A 217 -5.22 -29.32 6.18
N LEU A 218 -5.23 -28.08 5.65
CA LEU A 218 -6.40 -27.20 5.70
C LEU A 218 -7.38 -27.56 4.58
N LYS A 219 -8.65 -27.80 4.93
CA LYS A 219 -9.70 -28.00 3.93
C LYS A 219 -10.29 -26.67 3.48
N TRP A 220 -10.36 -26.49 2.16
CA TRP A 220 -11.14 -25.45 1.46
C TRP A 220 -10.66 -24.00 1.59
N ILE A 221 -9.38 -23.76 1.90
CA ILE A 221 -8.80 -22.42 1.71
C ILE A 221 -8.89 -22.07 0.24
N HIS A 222 -9.37 -20.86 -0.09
CA HIS A 222 -9.64 -20.45 -1.46
C HIS A 222 -8.37 -20.05 -2.22
N PHE A 223 -7.45 -19.34 -1.56
CA PHE A 223 -6.23 -18.84 -2.17
C PHE A 223 -5.05 -18.90 -1.18
N PRO A 224 -4.40 -20.06 -0.99
CA PRO A 224 -3.12 -20.08 -0.27
C PRO A 224 -2.02 -19.54 -1.18
N TYR A 225 -1.02 -18.87 -0.62
CA TYR A 225 0.11 -18.31 -1.36
C TYR A 225 1.41 -18.67 -0.66
N SER A 226 2.38 -19.17 -1.43
CA SER A 226 3.76 -19.40 -0.97
C SER A 226 4.67 -18.35 -1.61
N HIS A 227 4.99 -17.31 -0.84
CA HIS A 227 5.82 -16.19 -1.28
C HIS A 227 7.29 -16.47 -1.01
N ILE A 228 8.14 -16.39 -2.05
CA ILE A 228 9.59 -16.44 -1.88
C ILE A 228 10.04 -15.17 -1.15
N VAL A 229 10.78 -15.34 -0.06
CA VAL A 229 11.23 -14.21 0.76
C VAL A 229 12.05 -13.21 -0.05
N ARG A 230 11.76 -11.92 0.15
CA ARG A 230 12.52 -10.79 -0.38
C ARG A 230 13.25 -10.10 0.76
N ILE A 231 14.53 -9.82 0.56
CA ILE A 231 15.39 -9.20 1.57
C ILE A 231 15.63 -7.77 1.12
N PHE A 232 15.00 -6.81 1.81
CA PHE A 232 15.16 -5.39 1.46
C PHE A 232 16.35 -4.78 2.19
N PRO A 233 17.18 -3.98 1.50
CA PRO A 233 18.30 -3.27 2.13
C PRO A 233 17.87 -2.42 3.34
N GLY A 234 18.74 -2.34 4.34
CA GLY A 234 18.53 -1.60 5.59
C GLY A 234 17.62 -2.29 6.61
N THR A 235 16.92 -3.38 6.26
CA THR A 235 16.03 -4.12 7.18
C THR A 235 16.80 -4.99 8.19
N ASP A 236 16.14 -5.36 9.30
CA ASP A 236 16.76 -6.31 10.23
C ASP A 236 16.87 -7.72 9.61
N LEU A 237 16.00 -8.05 8.65
CA LEU A 237 16.14 -9.23 7.82
C LEU A 237 17.43 -9.22 6.98
N GLU A 238 17.82 -8.08 6.39
CA GLU A 238 19.09 -7.96 5.66
C GLU A 238 20.27 -8.24 6.58
N LYS A 239 20.32 -7.59 7.75
CA LYS A 239 21.39 -7.81 8.74
C LYS A 239 21.46 -9.28 9.15
N PHE A 240 20.30 -9.88 9.41
CA PHE A 240 20.22 -11.29 9.77
C PHE A 240 20.70 -12.20 8.64
N ALA A 241 20.29 -11.95 7.40
CA ALA A 241 20.70 -12.73 6.23
C ALA A 241 22.22 -12.66 6.00
N LEU A 242 22.82 -11.47 6.08
CA LEU A 242 24.27 -11.26 5.95
C LEU A 242 25.04 -12.02 7.04
N ASN A 243 24.58 -11.95 8.29
CA ASN A 243 25.21 -12.66 9.41
C ASN A 243 25.13 -14.19 9.28
N HIS A 244 24.21 -14.70 8.45
CA HIS A 244 24.04 -16.13 8.18
C HIS A 244 24.52 -16.52 6.76
N GLY A 245 25.41 -15.71 6.16
CA GLY A 245 26.13 -16.09 4.95
C GLY A 245 25.42 -15.78 3.63
N VAL A 246 24.28 -15.09 3.63
CA VAL A 246 23.64 -14.63 2.39
C VAL A 246 24.45 -13.47 1.81
N ALA A 247 25.05 -13.66 0.63
CA ALA A 247 25.86 -12.62 0.01
C ALA A 247 25.04 -11.38 -0.38
N ARG A 248 25.62 -10.18 -0.16
CA ARG A 248 24.99 -8.90 -0.56
C ARG A 248 24.63 -8.85 -2.05
N LYS A 249 25.45 -9.46 -2.91
CA LYS A 249 25.17 -9.58 -4.35
C LYS A 249 23.87 -10.35 -4.61
N ALA A 250 23.65 -11.48 -3.93
CA ALA A 250 22.43 -12.26 -4.05
C ALA A 250 21.19 -11.51 -3.55
N ILE A 251 21.34 -10.73 -2.47
CA ILE A 251 20.27 -9.85 -1.96
C ILE A 251 19.88 -8.86 -3.05
N ASN A 252 20.83 -8.12 -3.61
CA ASN A 252 20.57 -7.13 -4.66
C ASN A 252 19.91 -7.74 -5.91
N GLU A 253 20.34 -8.93 -6.34
CA GLU A 253 19.76 -9.65 -7.49
C GLU A 253 18.32 -10.15 -7.25
N SER A 254 17.84 -10.13 -6.00
CA SER A 254 16.52 -10.63 -5.61
C SER A 254 15.45 -9.55 -5.46
N ILE A 255 15.82 -8.27 -5.33
CA ILE A 255 14.91 -7.18 -4.92
C ILE A 255 13.77 -7.00 -5.93
N ASP A 256 14.09 -7.01 -7.22
CA ASP A 256 13.15 -6.66 -8.29
C ASP A 256 12.42 -7.88 -8.88
N ARG A 257 12.56 -9.06 -8.26
CA ARG A 257 11.92 -10.30 -8.72
C ARG A 257 10.56 -10.47 -8.07
N SER A 258 9.54 -10.90 -8.82
CA SER A 258 8.21 -11.19 -8.27
C SER A 258 8.27 -12.28 -7.20
N TYR A 259 7.37 -12.26 -6.22
CA TYR A 259 7.36 -13.20 -5.08
C TYR A 259 7.22 -14.69 -5.44
N HIS A 260 6.84 -15.03 -6.67
CA HIS A 260 6.79 -16.43 -7.13
C HIS A 260 8.07 -16.88 -7.87
N GLN A 261 9.02 -15.98 -8.09
CA GLN A 261 10.29 -16.30 -8.76
C GLN A 261 11.33 -16.77 -7.74
N VAL A 262 12.02 -17.86 -8.10
CA VAL A 262 13.14 -18.41 -7.32
C VAL A 262 14.31 -17.43 -7.34
N THR A 263 14.96 -17.25 -6.19
CA THR A 263 16.05 -16.28 -6.00
C THR A 263 17.30 -16.93 -5.41
N PRO A 264 18.48 -16.34 -5.64
CA PRO A 264 19.74 -16.85 -5.09
C PRO A 264 19.85 -16.70 -3.56
N THR A 265 18.88 -16.04 -2.93
CA THR A 265 18.79 -15.85 -1.47
C THR A 265 18.21 -17.04 -0.72
N LEU A 266 17.70 -18.05 -1.43
CA LEU A 266 17.11 -19.23 -0.80
C LEU A 266 18.17 -20.02 -0.01
N PRO A 267 17.84 -20.53 1.19
CA PRO A 267 18.74 -21.38 1.98
C PRO A 267 18.79 -22.84 1.47
N PHE A 268 18.06 -23.16 0.40
CA PHE A 268 17.89 -24.52 -0.13
C PHE A 268 18.51 -24.68 -1.51
N LYS A 269 18.72 -25.94 -1.90
CA LYS A 269 18.95 -26.28 -3.30
C LYS A 269 17.73 -25.93 -4.15
N LYS A 270 17.96 -25.57 -5.41
CA LYS A 270 16.89 -25.16 -6.35
C LYS A 270 15.87 -26.30 -6.56
N GLU A 271 16.35 -27.53 -6.59
CA GLU A 271 15.58 -28.75 -6.81
C GLU A 271 14.53 -28.96 -5.71
N PHE A 272 14.91 -28.71 -4.45
CA PHE A 272 13.98 -28.78 -3.32
C PHE A 272 12.84 -27.76 -3.48
N THR A 273 13.15 -26.52 -3.84
CA THR A 273 12.12 -25.49 -4.03
C THR A 273 11.22 -25.80 -5.23
N VAL A 274 11.76 -26.38 -6.30
CA VAL A 274 10.95 -26.85 -7.43
C VAL A 274 10.00 -27.97 -6.99
N MET A 275 10.50 -28.98 -6.27
CA MET A 275 9.67 -30.06 -5.71
C MET A 275 8.57 -29.52 -4.80
N TYR A 276 8.93 -28.65 -3.84
CA TYR A 276 7.98 -27.98 -2.94
C TYR A 276 6.83 -27.32 -3.72
N ARG A 277 7.18 -26.55 -4.75
CA ARG A 277 6.19 -25.83 -5.57
C ARG A 277 5.32 -26.76 -6.40
N VAL A 278 5.89 -27.81 -6.98
CA VAL A 278 5.12 -28.82 -7.72
C VAL A 278 4.09 -29.45 -6.80
N ARG A 279 4.49 -29.91 -5.60
CA ARG A 279 3.58 -30.48 -4.61
C ARG A 279 2.49 -29.49 -4.18
N PHE A 280 2.86 -28.25 -3.87
CA PHE A 280 1.90 -27.19 -3.54
C PHE A 280 0.84 -26.99 -4.65
N LEU A 281 1.27 -26.94 -5.91
CA LEU A 281 0.37 -26.75 -7.05
C LEU A 281 -0.50 -27.99 -7.31
N THR A 282 0.07 -29.18 -7.35
CA THR A 282 -0.65 -30.41 -7.74
C THR A 282 -1.50 -30.99 -6.61
N GLU A 283 -1.02 -30.95 -5.37
CA GLU A 283 -1.72 -31.54 -4.22
C GLU A 283 -2.81 -30.60 -3.67
N TYR A 284 -2.68 -29.28 -3.85
CA TYR A 284 -3.63 -28.29 -3.31
C TYR A 284 -4.33 -27.43 -4.35
N ILE A 285 -3.57 -26.65 -5.14
CA ILE A 285 -4.17 -25.65 -6.04
C ILE A 285 -5.03 -26.32 -7.12
N LEU A 286 -4.53 -27.39 -7.74
CA LEU A 286 -5.19 -28.17 -8.78
C LEU A 286 -6.04 -29.33 -8.23
N ASN A 287 -6.23 -29.42 -6.91
CA ASN A 287 -7.05 -30.46 -6.31
C ASN A 287 -8.51 -30.35 -6.78
N LYS A 288 -8.99 -31.37 -7.51
CA LYS A 288 -10.31 -31.36 -8.15
C LYS A 288 -11.46 -31.22 -7.15
N GLU A 289 -11.44 -31.97 -6.04
CA GLU A 289 -12.49 -31.91 -5.01
C GLU A 289 -12.59 -30.51 -4.40
N ARG A 290 -11.43 -29.94 -4.07
CA ARG A 290 -11.35 -28.57 -3.54
C ARG A 290 -11.90 -27.57 -4.54
N LEU A 291 -11.43 -27.58 -5.79
CA LEU A 291 -11.85 -26.62 -6.82
C LEU A 291 -13.36 -26.68 -7.07
N LEU A 292 -13.94 -27.87 -7.22
CA LEU A 292 -15.39 -28.05 -7.38
C LEU A 292 -16.19 -27.49 -6.20
N LYS A 293 -15.60 -27.51 -4.99
CA LYS A 293 -16.23 -26.94 -3.80
C LYS A 293 -16.09 -25.43 -3.69
N VAL A 294 -14.90 -24.87 -3.94
CA VAL A 294 -14.62 -23.46 -3.66
C VAL A 294 -14.97 -22.52 -4.82
N LEU A 295 -14.80 -22.96 -6.07
CA LEU A 295 -15.07 -22.11 -7.25
C LEU A 295 -16.50 -21.56 -7.29
N PRO A 296 -17.56 -22.34 -6.99
CA PRO A 296 -18.93 -21.81 -6.98
C PRO A 296 -19.12 -20.62 -6.04
N PHE A 297 -18.40 -20.56 -4.92
CA PHE A 297 -18.44 -19.41 -4.00
C PHE A 297 -17.63 -18.24 -4.54
N GLN A 298 -16.44 -18.50 -5.07
CA GLN A 298 -15.60 -17.47 -5.71
C GLN A 298 -16.34 -16.79 -6.88
N MET A 299 -16.97 -17.57 -7.76
CA MET A 299 -17.69 -17.06 -8.93
C MET A 299 -18.87 -16.17 -8.55
N LYS A 300 -19.48 -16.34 -7.37
CA LYS A 300 -20.54 -15.42 -6.90
C LYS A 300 -20.02 -14.03 -6.50
N HIS A 301 -18.77 -13.94 -6.06
CA HIS A 301 -18.21 -12.72 -5.49
C HIS A 301 -17.26 -11.98 -6.43
N PHE A 302 -16.71 -12.68 -7.42
CA PHE A 302 -15.69 -12.16 -8.31
C PHE A 302 -16.10 -12.27 -9.78
N THR A 303 -15.68 -11.28 -10.55
CA THR A 303 -15.80 -11.29 -12.01
C THR A 303 -14.81 -12.28 -12.61
N GLN A 304 -15.00 -12.65 -13.88
CA GLN A 304 -14.07 -13.53 -14.57
C GLN A 304 -12.65 -12.95 -14.59
N GLU A 305 -12.52 -11.65 -14.88
CA GLU A 305 -11.24 -10.92 -14.90
C GLU A 305 -10.54 -10.95 -13.53
N GLU A 306 -11.29 -10.72 -12.45
CA GLU A 306 -10.78 -10.76 -11.07
C GLU A 306 -10.25 -12.16 -10.69
N LEU A 307 -10.98 -13.22 -11.05
CA LEU A 307 -10.53 -14.59 -10.79
C LEU A 307 -9.34 -14.99 -11.67
N ASP A 308 -9.36 -14.61 -12.95
CA ASP A 308 -8.27 -14.93 -13.88
C ASP A 308 -6.95 -14.31 -13.41
N GLN A 309 -6.97 -13.05 -12.96
CA GLN A 309 -5.79 -12.42 -12.39
C GLN A 309 -5.27 -13.19 -11.16
N ARG A 310 -6.15 -13.56 -10.22
CA ARG A 310 -5.75 -14.35 -9.03
C ARG A 310 -5.16 -15.71 -9.39
N TYR A 311 -5.79 -16.45 -10.30
CA TYR A 311 -5.32 -17.78 -10.66
C TYR A 311 -4.04 -17.76 -11.49
N SER A 312 -3.89 -16.76 -12.37
CA SER A 312 -2.65 -16.57 -13.15
C SER A 312 -1.42 -16.38 -12.27
N SER A 313 -1.56 -15.82 -11.06
CA SER A 313 -0.43 -15.58 -10.16
C SER A 313 0.26 -16.88 -9.71
N TYR A 314 -0.43 -18.01 -9.72
CA TYR A 314 0.14 -19.31 -9.35
C TYR A 314 1.10 -19.90 -10.39
N PHE A 315 0.95 -19.49 -11.66
CA PHE A 315 1.55 -20.21 -12.78
C PHE A 315 2.41 -19.29 -13.65
N PRO A 316 3.61 -19.71 -14.04
CA PRO A 316 4.43 -18.94 -14.96
C PRO A 316 3.87 -19.01 -16.40
N TYR A 317 3.52 -17.85 -16.96
CA TYR A 317 3.26 -17.48 -18.37
C TYR A 317 2.25 -18.27 -19.22
N LYS A 318 1.92 -19.53 -18.89
CA LYS A 318 1.09 -20.42 -19.75
C LYS A 318 -0.34 -20.60 -19.30
N VAL A 319 -0.65 -20.35 -18.02
CA VAL A 319 -2.01 -20.46 -17.47
C VAL A 319 -2.53 -19.05 -17.30
N LYS A 320 -3.54 -18.68 -18.08
CA LYS A 320 -4.03 -17.30 -18.18
C LYS A 320 -5.26 -17.03 -17.31
N GLY A 321 -5.86 -18.07 -16.73
CA GLY A 321 -7.05 -17.88 -15.89
C GLY A 321 -7.73 -19.18 -15.47
N VAL A 322 -8.97 -19.07 -15.00
CA VAL A 322 -9.77 -20.15 -14.43
C VAL A 322 -9.94 -21.31 -15.41
N LYS A 323 -10.19 -21.03 -16.69
CA LYS A 323 -10.39 -22.08 -17.71
C LYS A 323 -9.20 -23.03 -17.85
N ASP A 324 -7.99 -22.48 -17.86
CA ASP A 324 -6.76 -23.28 -17.93
C ASP A 324 -6.56 -24.10 -16.65
N VAL A 325 -6.90 -23.53 -15.49
CA VAL A 325 -6.86 -24.23 -14.20
C VAL A 325 -7.83 -25.42 -14.20
N LEU A 326 -9.05 -25.25 -14.70
CA LEU A 326 -10.03 -26.34 -14.82
C LEU A 326 -9.52 -27.46 -15.70
N LYS A 327 -8.95 -27.11 -16.86
CA LYS A 327 -8.35 -28.07 -17.79
C LYS A 327 -7.22 -28.87 -17.12
N LEU A 328 -6.32 -28.19 -16.41
CA LEU A 328 -5.22 -28.83 -15.67
C LEU A 328 -5.70 -29.72 -14.53
N ALA A 329 -6.81 -29.36 -13.89
CA ALA A 329 -7.44 -30.13 -12.81
C ALA A 329 -8.34 -31.29 -13.31
N GLY A 330 -8.52 -31.45 -14.62
CA GLY A 330 -9.43 -32.46 -15.17
C GLY A 330 -10.91 -32.20 -14.84
N ILE A 331 -11.29 -30.93 -14.78
CA ILE A 331 -12.67 -30.48 -14.56
C ILE A 331 -13.23 -29.97 -15.88
N LYS A 332 -14.36 -30.52 -16.31
CA LYS A 332 -15.11 -30.01 -17.46
C LYS A 332 -15.90 -28.76 -17.05
N GLU A 333 -16.01 -27.77 -17.93
CA GLU A 333 -16.70 -26.51 -17.62
C GLU A 333 -18.17 -26.76 -17.16
N ASN A 334 -18.85 -27.77 -17.72
CA ASN A 334 -20.22 -28.13 -17.34
C ASN A 334 -20.36 -28.78 -15.94
N GLU A 335 -19.26 -29.14 -15.28
CA GLU A 335 -19.26 -29.56 -13.86
C GLU A 335 -19.49 -28.36 -12.92
N LEU A 336 -19.26 -27.13 -13.39
CA LEU A 336 -19.55 -25.89 -12.67
C LEU A 336 -20.89 -25.32 -13.14
N LYS A 337 -21.81 -25.06 -12.19
CA LYS A 337 -23.19 -24.64 -12.47
C LYS A 337 -23.46 -23.14 -12.24
N ILE A 338 -22.42 -22.35 -12.01
CA ILE A 338 -22.55 -20.95 -11.59
C ILE A 338 -21.64 -20.11 -12.49
N ASP A 339 -22.17 -19.00 -13.00
CA ASP A 339 -21.37 -18.00 -13.72
C ASP A 339 -20.69 -17.03 -12.75
N CYS A 340 -19.57 -16.45 -13.21
CA CYS A 340 -18.91 -15.37 -12.49
C CYS A 340 -19.83 -14.14 -12.33
N LEU A 341 -19.57 -13.34 -11.29
CA LEU A 341 -20.25 -12.09 -11.05
C LEU A 341 -20.11 -11.18 -12.27
N LYS A 342 -21.23 -10.60 -12.72
CA LYS A 342 -21.23 -9.70 -13.87
C LYS A 342 -20.80 -8.29 -13.46
N ASN A 343 -20.10 -7.58 -14.35
CA ASN A 343 -19.61 -6.22 -14.08
C ASN A 343 -20.76 -5.25 -13.74
N GLU A 344 -21.93 -5.40 -14.35
CA GLU A 344 -23.09 -4.55 -14.13
C GLU A 344 -23.64 -4.64 -12.69
N ALA A 345 -23.34 -5.75 -11.99
CA ALA A 345 -23.74 -5.92 -10.60
C ALA A 345 -22.90 -5.07 -9.63
N ILE A 346 -21.71 -4.64 -10.04
CA ILE A 346 -20.75 -3.90 -9.21
C ILE A 346 -20.49 -2.48 -9.73
N GLU A 347 -20.85 -2.19 -10.97
CA GLU A 347 -20.73 -0.86 -11.56
C GLU A 347 -21.56 0.18 -10.77
N ILE A 348 -20.93 1.32 -10.47
CA ILE A 348 -21.58 2.40 -9.74
C ILE A 348 -21.97 3.50 -10.71
N LYS A 349 -23.24 3.49 -11.13
CA LYS A 349 -23.80 4.53 -12.01
C LYS A 349 -23.66 5.91 -11.36
N ASP A 350 -23.16 6.85 -12.16
CA ASP A 350 -22.97 8.25 -11.81
C ASP A 350 -22.13 8.50 -10.55
N LEU A 351 -21.11 7.67 -10.32
CA LEU A 351 -20.25 7.76 -9.14
C LEU A 351 -19.64 9.16 -8.94
N ASN A 352 -19.21 9.83 -10.01
CA ASN A 352 -18.58 11.15 -9.92
C ASN A 352 -19.53 12.21 -9.34
N ASN A 353 -20.78 12.26 -9.78
CA ASN A 353 -21.74 13.23 -9.21
C ASN A 353 -22.10 12.88 -7.77
N LYS A 354 -22.20 11.59 -7.43
CA LYS A 354 -22.42 11.14 -6.05
C LYS A 354 -21.27 11.54 -5.13
N ILE A 355 -20.03 11.39 -5.59
CA ILE A 355 -18.83 11.89 -4.88
C ILE A 355 -18.94 13.40 -4.70
N LEU A 356 -19.23 14.16 -5.77
CA LEU A 356 -19.35 15.62 -5.70
C LEU A 356 -20.49 16.11 -4.80
N SER A 357 -21.54 15.30 -4.62
CA SER A 357 -22.63 15.62 -3.68
C SER A 357 -22.20 15.54 -2.22
N LYS A 358 -21.22 14.68 -1.91
CA LYS A 358 -20.63 14.54 -0.57
C LYS A 358 -19.40 15.44 -0.37
N PHE A 359 -18.71 15.75 -1.45
CA PHE A 359 -17.48 16.55 -1.49
C PHE A 359 -17.62 17.65 -2.56
N PRO A 360 -18.33 18.75 -2.26
CA PRO A 360 -18.56 19.81 -3.22
C PRO A 360 -17.23 20.48 -3.60
N LYS A 361 -17.09 20.83 -4.89
CA LYS A 361 -15.91 21.55 -5.37
C LYS A 361 -15.80 22.89 -4.67
N LYS A 362 -14.58 23.20 -4.23
CA LYS A 362 -14.22 24.51 -3.72
C LYS A 362 -14.18 25.54 -4.85
N LYS A 363 -14.39 26.81 -4.51
CA LYS A 363 -14.19 27.92 -5.46
C LYS A 363 -12.71 28.00 -5.83
N ASP A 364 -12.46 28.21 -7.12
CA ASP A 364 -11.11 28.46 -7.62
C ASP A 364 -10.68 29.88 -7.23
N ASN A 365 -9.53 29.98 -6.58
CA ASN A 365 -8.82 31.24 -6.35
C ASN A 365 -7.57 31.25 -7.24
N SER A 366 -7.42 32.26 -8.09
CA SER A 366 -6.29 32.39 -9.03
C SER A 366 -4.95 32.50 -8.31
N ASP A 367 -4.95 33.08 -7.11
CA ASP A 367 -3.76 33.39 -6.32
C ASP A 367 -3.45 32.31 -5.28
N ALA A 368 -4.17 31.18 -5.33
CA ALA A 368 -3.94 30.06 -4.43
C ALA A 368 -2.57 29.42 -4.69
N PHE A 369 -1.86 29.09 -3.61
CA PHE A 369 -0.61 28.34 -3.67
C PHE A 369 -0.86 26.95 -4.27
N LYS A 370 -0.11 26.58 -5.31
CA LYS A 370 -0.37 25.37 -6.07
C LYS A 370 0.55 24.23 -5.64
N ILE A 371 -0.05 23.12 -5.20
CA ILE A 371 0.69 21.90 -4.85
C ILE A 371 0.34 20.77 -5.81
N LEU A 372 1.37 20.19 -6.42
CA LEU A 372 1.24 18.97 -7.22
C LEU A 372 1.76 17.78 -6.42
N LEU A 373 0.88 16.84 -6.11
CA LEU A 373 1.24 15.57 -5.45
C LEU A 373 1.30 14.45 -6.48
N ILE A 374 2.43 13.77 -6.57
CA ILE A 374 2.71 12.74 -7.57
C ILE A 374 2.89 11.40 -6.86
N ASN A 375 2.15 10.38 -7.30
CA ASN A 375 2.38 9.00 -6.90
C ASN A 375 3.17 8.26 -8.00
N VAL A 376 4.38 7.81 -7.67
CA VAL A 376 5.32 7.16 -8.60
C VAL A 376 5.42 5.67 -8.30
N SER A 377 4.29 4.96 -8.29
CA SER A 377 4.24 3.54 -7.91
C SER A 377 3.98 2.59 -9.08
N THR A 378 4.04 3.06 -10.33
CA THR A 378 3.81 2.23 -11.51
C THR A 378 4.69 2.74 -12.66
N PRO A 379 5.71 1.99 -13.10
CA PRO A 379 6.53 2.38 -14.24
C PRO A 379 5.71 2.52 -15.54
N PHE A 380 6.24 3.26 -16.50
CA PHE A 380 5.57 3.47 -17.78
C PHE A 380 5.33 2.17 -18.53
N ALA A 381 4.26 2.10 -19.34
CA ALA A 381 3.93 0.87 -20.06
C ALA A 381 5.08 0.34 -20.94
N SER A 382 5.94 1.21 -21.47
CA SER A 382 7.14 0.84 -22.24
C SER A 382 8.19 0.10 -21.43
N ASP A 383 8.25 0.36 -20.13
CA ASP A 383 9.30 -0.11 -19.23
C ASP A 383 8.86 -1.34 -18.42
N ARG A 384 7.58 -1.70 -18.51
CA ARG A 384 7.01 -2.83 -17.77
C ARG A 384 7.47 -4.17 -18.33
N GLY A 385 8.12 -4.97 -17.48
CA GLY A 385 8.33 -6.39 -17.73
C GLY A 385 7.05 -7.22 -17.50
N ILE A 386 7.01 -8.45 -18.05
CA ILE A 386 5.90 -9.41 -17.90
C ILE A 386 5.68 -9.88 -16.44
N SER A 387 6.47 -9.37 -15.49
CA SER A 387 6.59 -9.87 -14.12
C SER A 387 6.22 -8.86 -13.03
N GLU A 388 5.71 -7.68 -13.38
CA GLU A 388 5.39 -6.62 -12.41
C GLU A 388 3.98 -6.73 -11.82
N TYR A 389 3.85 -6.33 -10.55
CA TYR A 389 2.61 -6.32 -9.79
C TYR A 389 1.78 -5.10 -10.22
N ASP A 390 0.97 -5.26 -11.27
CA ASP A 390 0.09 -4.23 -11.84
C ASP A 390 -1.16 -4.03 -10.99
N VAL A 391 -1.02 -3.31 -9.87
CA VAL A 391 -2.16 -2.86 -9.06
C VAL A 391 -2.28 -1.35 -9.15
N LEU A 392 -3.35 -0.88 -9.80
CA LEU A 392 -3.68 0.53 -9.90
C LEU A 392 -4.77 0.91 -8.89
N GLU A 393 -4.34 1.52 -7.80
CA GLU A 393 -5.24 2.02 -6.75
C GLU A 393 -5.17 3.55 -6.60
N PRO A 394 -6.27 4.20 -6.19
CA PRO A 394 -6.26 5.60 -5.78
C PRO A 394 -5.22 5.84 -4.67
N PRO A 395 -4.36 6.87 -4.78
CA PRO A 395 -3.28 7.09 -3.82
C PRO A 395 -3.81 7.67 -2.50
N LEU A 396 -4.40 6.83 -1.65
CA LEU A 396 -5.13 7.25 -0.44
C LEU A 396 -4.29 8.12 0.50
N GLY A 397 -2.98 7.83 0.62
CA GLY A 397 -2.06 8.67 1.39
C GLY A 397 -1.95 10.11 0.85
N LEU A 398 -1.87 10.29 -0.47
CA LEU A 398 -1.84 11.64 -1.08
C LEU A 398 -3.21 12.32 -0.97
N ILE A 399 -4.31 11.57 -1.08
CA ILE A 399 -5.66 12.07 -0.84
C ILE A 399 -5.75 12.59 0.60
N ALA A 400 -5.25 11.85 1.58
CA ALA A 400 -5.21 12.25 2.99
C ALA A 400 -4.43 13.55 3.20
N LEU A 401 -3.21 13.64 2.64
CA LEU A 401 -2.39 14.85 2.73
C LEU A 401 -3.07 16.07 2.12
N GLN A 402 -3.62 15.94 0.90
CA GLN A 402 -4.30 17.04 0.24
C GLN A 402 -5.60 17.42 0.96
N THR A 403 -6.36 16.44 1.48
CA THR A 403 -7.56 16.70 2.28
C THR A 403 -7.21 17.50 3.54
N TYR A 404 -6.12 17.12 4.22
CA TYR A 404 -5.62 17.84 5.39
C TYR A 404 -5.25 19.28 5.03
N LEU A 405 -4.44 19.49 3.99
CA LEU A 405 -4.08 20.83 3.51
C LEU A 405 -5.31 21.66 3.12
N ASN A 406 -6.29 21.04 2.45
CA ASN A 406 -7.54 21.68 2.09
C ASN A 406 -8.32 22.16 3.31
N ARG A 407 -8.31 21.41 4.42
CA ARG A 407 -8.93 21.83 5.68
C ARG A 407 -8.21 23.02 6.29
N GLU A 408 -6.88 22.98 6.32
CA GLU A 408 -6.06 23.99 7.01
C GLU A 408 -5.99 25.33 6.24
N PHE A 409 -5.93 25.29 4.91
CA PHE A 409 -5.69 26.48 4.09
C PHE A 409 -6.91 26.97 3.30
N GLY A 410 -7.98 26.17 3.22
CA GLY A 410 -9.21 26.59 2.53
C GLY A 410 -8.98 26.90 1.06
N GLU A 411 -9.28 28.14 0.65
CA GLU A 411 -9.11 28.67 -0.72
C GLU A 411 -7.69 29.21 -0.98
N LYS A 412 -6.79 29.21 0.02
CA LYS A 412 -5.39 29.65 -0.15
C LYS A 412 -4.52 28.60 -0.82
N ILE A 413 -5.02 27.38 -1.01
CA ILE A 413 -4.29 26.28 -1.64
C ILE A 413 -5.10 25.65 -2.76
N LYS A 414 -4.41 25.28 -3.83
CA LYS A 414 -4.95 24.51 -4.94
C LYS A 414 -4.11 23.25 -5.14
N GLY A 415 -4.69 22.10 -4.83
CA GLY A 415 -4.04 20.81 -4.99
C GLY A 415 -4.39 20.10 -6.28
N LYS A 416 -3.43 19.35 -6.81
CA LYS A 416 -3.65 18.35 -7.85
C LYS A 416 -2.90 17.07 -7.50
N ILE A 417 -3.58 15.94 -7.61
CA ILE A 417 -2.98 14.62 -7.43
C ILE A 417 -2.88 13.95 -8.79
N ILE A 418 -1.71 13.39 -9.10
CA ILE A 418 -1.50 12.58 -10.30
C ILE A 418 -0.78 11.27 -9.97
N LYS A 419 -1.05 10.22 -10.72
CA LYS A 419 -0.38 8.92 -10.60
C LYS A 419 0.18 8.46 -11.95
N SER A 420 1.38 7.89 -11.94
CA SER A 420 1.96 7.27 -13.13
C SER A 420 1.10 6.11 -13.64
N SER A 421 1.04 5.93 -14.96
CA SER A 421 0.18 4.99 -15.70
C SER A 421 -1.34 5.18 -15.53
N VAL A 422 -1.77 6.25 -14.86
CA VAL A 422 -3.18 6.65 -14.73
C VAL A 422 -3.43 8.04 -15.32
N ASP A 423 -2.58 9.00 -14.95
CA ASP A 423 -2.68 10.39 -15.38
C ASP A 423 -1.60 10.78 -16.39
N PHE A 424 -0.47 10.07 -16.39
CA PHE A 424 0.62 10.20 -17.36
C PHE A 424 1.35 8.87 -17.50
N ASP A 425 1.80 8.53 -18.70
CA ASP A 425 2.54 7.30 -19.01
C ASP A 425 3.84 7.58 -19.80
N SER A 426 4.28 8.85 -19.82
CA SER A 426 5.58 9.26 -20.33
C SER A 426 6.12 10.50 -19.61
N TYR A 427 7.43 10.76 -19.76
CA TYR A 427 8.05 11.99 -19.25
C TYR A 427 7.51 13.27 -19.92
N ASP A 428 7.05 13.18 -21.17
CA ASP A 428 6.47 14.31 -21.91
C ASP A 428 5.08 14.67 -21.41
N GLU A 429 4.21 13.67 -21.20
CA GLU A 429 2.91 13.89 -20.59
C GLU A 429 3.01 14.46 -19.17
N LEU A 430 3.98 13.99 -18.38
CA LEU A 430 4.24 14.55 -17.05
C LEU A 430 4.62 16.03 -17.11
N ASP A 431 5.50 16.40 -18.04
CA ASP A 431 5.93 17.78 -18.23
C ASP A 431 4.79 18.69 -18.69
N ASP A 432 3.95 18.23 -19.61
CA ASP A 432 2.75 18.96 -20.05
C ASP A 432 1.81 19.23 -18.87
N ILE A 433 1.64 18.25 -17.98
CA ILE A 433 0.84 18.41 -16.76
C ILE A 433 1.48 19.45 -15.83
N ILE A 434 2.80 19.41 -15.63
CA ILE A 434 3.53 20.34 -14.77
C ILE A 434 3.46 21.76 -15.33
N LYS A 435 3.74 21.96 -16.63
CA LYS A 435 3.67 23.27 -17.29
C LYS A 435 2.26 23.86 -17.27
N LYS A 436 1.25 23.04 -17.52
CA LYS A 436 -0.15 23.49 -17.51
C LYS A 436 -0.64 23.85 -16.11
N PHE A 437 -0.23 23.09 -15.10
CA PHE A 437 -0.65 23.34 -13.72
C PHE A 437 0.16 24.46 -13.08
N ASP A 438 1.45 24.57 -13.44
CA ASP A 438 2.44 25.48 -12.87
C ASP A 438 2.50 25.41 -11.34
N PRO A 439 2.88 24.26 -10.75
CA PRO A 439 2.92 24.11 -9.30
C PRO A 439 3.96 25.02 -8.65
N ASP A 440 3.69 25.45 -7.42
CA ASP A 440 4.66 26.13 -6.54
C ASP A 440 5.53 25.14 -5.77
N VAL A 441 5.00 23.94 -5.55
CA VAL A 441 5.74 22.82 -4.95
C VAL A 441 5.27 21.50 -5.52
N ILE A 442 6.21 20.58 -5.70
CA ILE A 442 5.93 19.18 -6.06
C ILE A 442 6.22 18.31 -4.85
N GLY A 443 5.25 17.50 -4.43
CA GLY A 443 5.44 16.41 -3.48
C GLY A 443 5.34 15.06 -4.20
N ALA A 444 6.25 14.14 -3.94
CA ALA A 444 6.27 12.81 -4.55
C ALA A 444 6.27 11.70 -3.50
N SER A 445 5.34 10.75 -3.60
CA SER A 445 5.31 9.56 -2.73
C SER A 445 6.00 8.39 -3.40
N VAL A 446 6.96 7.78 -2.70
CA VAL A 446 7.86 6.75 -3.26
C VAL A 446 7.90 5.50 -2.39
N MET A 447 7.74 4.34 -3.03
CA MET A 447 8.02 3.03 -2.44
C MET A 447 9.39 2.52 -2.89
N THR A 448 10.02 1.68 -2.07
CA THR A 448 11.40 1.21 -2.32
C THR A 448 11.55 0.49 -3.66
N PHE A 449 10.53 -0.26 -4.09
CA PHE A 449 10.48 -0.94 -5.39
C PHE A 449 10.58 0.00 -6.59
N HIS A 450 10.17 1.26 -6.44
CA HIS A 450 10.12 2.22 -7.55
C HIS A 450 11.15 3.33 -7.40
N LYS A 451 12.20 3.10 -6.61
CA LYS A 451 13.23 4.12 -6.32
C LYS A 451 13.96 4.62 -7.58
N ASP A 452 14.28 3.73 -8.52
CA ASP A 452 15.01 4.08 -9.74
C ASP A 452 14.08 4.81 -10.72
N PHE A 453 12.82 4.39 -10.81
CA PHE A 453 11.80 5.10 -11.57
C PHE A 453 11.58 6.51 -11.02
N PHE A 454 11.43 6.66 -9.70
CA PHE A 454 11.33 7.96 -9.03
C PHE A 454 12.53 8.87 -9.35
N LYS A 455 13.76 8.33 -9.26
CA LYS A 455 14.98 9.08 -9.59
C LYS A 455 14.93 9.63 -11.02
N ASN A 456 14.52 8.80 -11.99
CA ASN A 456 14.40 9.22 -13.39
C ASN A 456 13.31 10.29 -13.58
N ILE A 457 12.17 10.13 -12.90
CA ILE A 457 11.08 11.13 -12.90
C ILE A 457 11.58 12.48 -12.39
N VAL A 458 12.21 12.53 -11.21
CA VAL A 458 12.68 13.79 -10.63
C VAL A 458 13.78 14.43 -11.48
N LYS A 459 14.71 13.61 -12.02
CA LYS A 459 15.72 14.09 -12.97
C LYS A 459 15.08 14.74 -14.20
N SER A 460 14.10 14.09 -14.81
CA SER A 460 13.38 14.62 -15.98
C SER A 460 12.68 15.94 -15.67
N ILE A 461 12.01 16.04 -14.50
CA ILE A 461 11.37 17.28 -14.04
C ILE A 461 12.37 18.45 -13.98
N ARG A 462 13.59 18.21 -13.49
CA ARG A 462 14.65 19.24 -13.43
C ARG A 462 15.20 19.58 -14.81
N GLU A 463 15.49 18.59 -15.64
CA GLU A 463 16.00 18.78 -17.01
C GLU A 463 15.04 19.60 -17.89
N LYS A 464 13.74 19.49 -17.63
CA LYS A 464 12.70 20.27 -18.31
C LYS A 464 12.43 21.65 -17.68
N GLY A 465 13.25 22.05 -16.71
CA GLY A 465 13.35 23.42 -16.23
C GLY A 465 12.64 23.73 -14.91
N TYR A 466 12.02 22.76 -14.24
CA TYR A 466 11.37 23.03 -12.95
C TYR A 466 12.40 23.27 -11.83
N GLN A 467 12.46 24.49 -11.28
CA GLN A 467 13.46 24.89 -10.27
C GLN A 467 12.91 25.04 -8.85
N LYS A 468 11.59 25.05 -8.66
CA LYS A 468 10.96 25.20 -7.33
C LYS A 468 11.13 23.93 -6.48
N THR A 469 10.64 23.94 -5.24
CA THR A 469 10.87 22.86 -4.27
C THR A 469 10.26 21.52 -4.73
N ILE A 470 11.02 20.44 -4.58
CA ILE A 470 10.58 19.04 -4.71
C ILE A 470 10.75 18.32 -3.36
N ILE A 471 9.64 17.78 -2.84
CA ILE A 471 9.57 17.04 -1.59
C ILE A 471 9.37 15.55 -1.90
N ALA A 472 10.19 14.68 -1.32
CA ALA A 472 9.99 13.23 -1.34
C ALA A 472 9.37 12.76 -0.03
N GLY A 473 8.34 11.92 -0.10
CA GLY A 473 7.69 11.28 1.05
C GLY A 473 7.35 9.81 0.78
N GLY A 474 6.76 9.14 1.77
CA GLY A 474 6.37 7.73 1.70
C GLY A 474 7.38 6.78 2.36
N PRO A 475 7.20 5.45 2.17
CA PRO A 475 8.00 4.44 2.86
C PRO A 475 9.50 4.51 2.56
N HIS A 476 9.88 4.79 1.31
CA HIS A 476 11.30 4.81 0.92
C HIS A 476 12.05 6.01 1.52
N PRO A 477 11.57 7.27 1.43
CA PRO A 477 12.21 8.39 2.13
C PRO A 477 12.25 8.20 3.65
N THR A 478 11.21 7.59 4.26
CA THR A 478 11.17 7.35 5.71
C THR A 478 12.28 6.41 6.18
N THR A 479 12.62 5.39 5.39
CA THR A 479 13.58 4.34 5.77
C THR A 479 14.97 4.50 5.14
N SER A 480 15.08 5.24 4.04
CA SER A 480 16.26 5.35 3.18
C SER A 480 16.52 6.77 2.67
N TYR A 481 16.21 7.81 3.47
CA TYR A 481 16.37 9.22 3.08
C TYR A 481 17.78 9.60 2.55
N GLU A 482 18.85 8.97 3.03
CA GLU A 482 20.22 9.26 2.55
C GLU A 482 20.40 8.83 1.09
N GLU A 483 19.77 7.73 0.67
CA GLU A 483 19.79 7.27 -0.72
C GLU A 483 19.03 8.26 -1.61
N VAL A 484 17.88 8.73 -1.12
CA VAL A 484 17.05 9.72 -1.83
C VAL A 484 17.79 11.07 -1.98
N LEU A 485 18.39 11.59 -0.90
CA LEU A 485 19.03 12.92 -0.91
C LEU A 485 20.45 12.94 -1.51
N LYS A 486 21.01 11.78 -1.86
CA LYS A 486 22.19 11.73 -2.75
C LYS A 486 21.85 12.27 -4.13
N ASP A 487 20.59 12.15 -4.55
CA ASP A 487 20.10 12.86 -5.72
C ASP A 487 19.86 14.34 -5.36
N LYS A 488 20.69 15.22 -5.93
CA LYS A 488 20.60 16.67 -5.72
C LYS A 488 19.33 17.29 -6.30
N ASN A 489 18.57 16.55 -7.10
CA ASN A 489 17.31 17.01 -7.67
C ASN A 489 16.16 17.04 -6.65
N VAL A 490 16.28 16.33 -5.52
CA VAL A 490 15.34 16.34 -4.39
C VAL A 490 15.80 17.35 -3.33
N ASP A 491 14.90 18.22 -2.88
CA ASP A 491 15.22 19.26 -1.89
C ASP A 491 15.01 18.76 -0.45
N ILE A 492 13.85 18.13 -0.19
CA ILE A 492 13.42 17.76 1.16
C ILE A 492 12.88 16.33 1.17
N CYS A 493 13.27 15.51 2.14
CA CYS A 493 12.59 14.26 2.49
C CYS A 493 11.70 14.49 3.71
N VAL A 494 10.41 14.19 3.60
CA VAL A 494 9.49 14.07 4.74
C VAL A 494 9.51 12.62 5.23
N ILE A 495 9.73 12.43 6.53
CA ILE A 495 9.85 11.12 7.17
C ILE A 495 8.78 10.93 8.25
N GLY A 496 8.13 9.77 8.27
CA GLY A 496 7.03 9.48 9.21
C GLY A 496 5.73 10.22 8.84
N GLU A 497 5.11 10.90 9.82
CA GLU A 497 3.83 11.59 9.62
C GLU A 497 3.94 12.79 8.67
N GLY A 498 3.09 12.80 7.66
CA GLY A 498 3.16 13.77 6.57
C GLY A 498 2.20 14.96 6.74
N GLU A 499 1.05 14.80 7.39
CA GLU A 499 -0.02 15.80 7.42
C GLU A 499 0.44 17.14 8.01
N ILE A 500 0.92 17.10 9.26
CA ILE A 500 1.35 18.32 9.96
C ILE A 500 2.67 18.83 9.39
N THR A 501 3.59 17.91 9.05
CA THR A 501 4.90 18.25 8.47
C THR A 501 4.75 18.97 7.13
N LEU A 502 3.92 18.45 6.23
CA LEU A 502 3.65 19.07 4.93
C LEU A 502 2.92 20.40 5.11
N LYS A 503 1.96 20.50 6.05
CA LYS A 503 1.33 21.78 6.40
C LYS A 503 2.39 22.82 6.77
N GLU A 504 3.32 22.50 7.66
CA GLU A 504 4.37 23.44 8.09
C GLU A 504 5.32 23.85 6.95
N ILE A 505 5.67 22.93 6.05
CA ILE A 505 6.45 23.25 4.84
C ILE A 505 5.67 24.21 3.95
N VAL A 506 4.41 23.89 3.64
CA VAL A 506 3.54 24.71 2.77
C VAL A 506 3.31 26.10 3.37
N ASP A 507 3.03 26.19 4.67
CA ASP A 507 2.84 27.46 5.38
C ASP A 507 4.06 28.39 5.21
N LYS A 508 5.26 27.85 5.40
CA LYS A 508 6.51 28.60 5.20
C LYS A 508 6.78 28.94 3.74
N LEU A 509 6.46 28.04 2.80
CA LEU A 509 6.60 28.33 1.37
C LEU A 509 5.65 29.45 0.94
N ILE A 510 4.41 29.48 1.44
CA ILE A 510 3.46 30.57 1.20
C ILE A 510 4.04 31.90 1.74
N MET A 511 4.55 31.91 2.97
CA MET A 511 5.19 33.11 3.55
C MET A 511 6.43 33.56 2.77
N ASN A 512 7.09 32.64 2.06
CA ASN A 512 8.28 32.90 1.27
C ASN A 512 7.98 33.08 -0.24
N ASN A 513 6.73 33.32 -0.62
CA ASN A 513 6.29 33.47 -2.02
C ASN A 513 6.75 32.31 -2.93
N GLY A 514 6.72 31.08 -2.42
CA GLY A 514 7.12 29.86 -3.13
C GLY A 514 8.63 29.67 -3.28
N LEU A 515 9.46 30.57 -2.76
CA LEU A 515 10.92 30.43 -2.78
C LEU A 515 11.38 29.32 -1.83
N LYS A 516 12.47 28.64 -2.21
CA LYS A 516 13.07 27.57 -1.41
C LYS A 516 13.37 28.05 0.00
N LEU A 517 13.03 27.21 0.99
CA LEU A 517 13.26 27.50 2.40
C LEU A 517 14.75 27.47 2.73
N ASP A 518 15.20 28.37 3.60
CA ASP A 518 16.56 28.38 4.14
C ASP A 518 16.74 27.37 5.30
N VAL A 519 17.99 27.22 5.75
CA VAL A 519 18.36 26.31 6.84
C VAL A 519 17.64 26.63 8.16
N ILE A 520 17.37 27.91 8.46
CA ILE A 520 16.73 28.33 9.71
C ILE A 520 15.26 27.92 9.68
N GLN A 521 14.59 28.19 8.56
CA GLN A 521 13.21 27.81 8.33
C GLN A 521 13.03 26.29 8.37
N LEU A 522 13.92 25.53 7.72
CA LEU A 522 13.88 24.06 7.70
C LEU A 522 14.10 23.46 9.09
N ASN A 523 15.06 23.96 9.86
CA ASN A 523 15.34 23.45 11.21
C ASN A 523 14.17 23.59 12.19
N SER A 524 13.21 24.47 11.90
CA SER A 524 12.00 24.64 12.71
C SER A 524 10.85 23.67 12.36
N ILE A 525 11.04 22.80 11.37
CA ILE A 525 10.03 21.82 10.92
C ILE A 525 10.42 20.43 11.45
N ASP A 526 9.54 19.82 12.23
CA ASP A 526 9.75 18.44 12.71
C ASP A 526 9.44 17.42 11.60
N GLY A 527 10.25 16.36 11.50
CA GLY A 527 10.00 15.21 10.62
C GLY A 527 10.56 15.35 9.21
N ILE A 528 11.63 16.12 9.01
CA ILE A 528 12.28 16.27 7.69
C ILE A 528 13.77 15.93 7.72
N VAL A 529 14.28 15.60 6.54
CA VAL A 529 15.71 15.51 6.25
C VAL A 529 15.99 16.28 4.97
N TYR A 530 17.09 17.04 4.93
CA TYR A 530 17.48 17.79 3.75
C TYR A 530 19.01 17.87 3.62
N ASN A 531 19.47 18.22 2.43
CA ASN A 531 20.89 18.44 2.16
C ASN A 531 21.26 19.91 2.40
N LYS A 532 22.13 20.20 3.37
CA LYS A 532 22.47 21.58 3.75
C LYS A 532 23.02 22.38 2.56
N SER A 533 23.75 21.75 1.64
CA SER A 533 24.32 22.45 0.48
C SER A 533 23.27 22.95 -0.50
N ASN A 534 22.08 22.33 -0.54
CA ASN A 534 20.99 22.73 -1.45
C ASN A 534 20.22 23.96 -0.94
N HIS A 535 20.43 24.31 0.34
CA HIS A 535 19.71 25.36 1.06
C HIS A 535 20.65 26.38 1.71
N ALA A 536 21.95 26.31 1.39
CA ALA A 536 22.91 27.29 1.85
C ALA A 536 22.55 28.65 1.24
N ILE A 537 22.37 29.64 2.11
CA ILE A 537 22.05 31.01 1.75
C ILE A 537 23.14 31.50 0.77
N ASN A 538 22.79 31.71 -0.50
CA ASN A 538 23.41 32.81 -1.23
C ASN A 538 22.90 34.05 -0.54
N SER A 539 23.72 34.68 0.30
CA SER A 539 23.39 35.93 0.96
C SER A 539 22.73 36.85 -0.07
N PRO A 540 21.58 37.47 0.23
CA PRO A 540 20.99 38.41 -0.71
C PRO A 540 22.11 39.40 -1.07
N LYS A 541 22.39 39.54 -2.38
CA LYS A 541 23.18 40.67 -2.86
C LYS A 541 22.58 41.90 -2.22
N LYS A 542 23.44 42.60 -1.50
CA LYS A 542 23.15 43.73 -0.61
C LYS A 542 22.78 44.96 -1.44
N ASP A 543 21.79 44.87 -2.34
CA ASP A 543 21.50 45.91 -3.34
C ASP A 543 20.03 46.37 -3.36
N SER A 544 19.21 46.07 -2.34
CA SER A 544 17.82 46.56 -2.29
C SER A 544 17.37 47.24 -0.99
N ILE A 545 18.28 47.58 -0.07
CA ILE A 545 17.94 48.32 1.18
C ILE A 545 18.34 49.80 1.12
N SER A 546 18.96 50.30 0.05
CA SER A 546 19.45 51.69 -0.04
C SER A 546 18.64 52.61 -0.97
N ARG A 547 17.36 52.32 -1.26
CA ARG A 547 16.53 53.20 -2.12
C ARG A 547 15.15 53.60 -1.60
N GLN A 548 14.88 53.47 -0.30
CA GLN A 548 13.59 53.87 0.28
C GLN A 548 13.66 54.76 1.53
N ILE A 549 14.79 55.44 1.80
CA ILE A 549 14.92 56.34 2.98
C ILE A 549 15.19 57.83 2.62
N GLU A 550 15.27 58.23 1.34
CA GLU A 550 15.54 59.64 0.98
C GLU A 550 14.42 60.39 0.22
N ILE A 551 13.13 60.04 0.41
CA ILE A 551 12.00 60.89 -0.07
C ILE A 551 11.02 61.27 1.05
N SER A 552 11.41 61.13 2.31
CA SER A 552 10.59 61.65 3.40
C SER A 552 11.46 61.97 4.61
N LEU A 553 12.09 63.15 4.57
CA LEU A 553 12.39 64.03 5.69
C LEU A 553 12.63 65.45 5.17
#